data_AF-A0A3D4FMZ5-F1
#
_entry.id   AF-A0A3D4FMZ5-F1
#
_cell.length_a   1.000
_cell.length_b   1.000
_cell.length_c   1.000
_cell.angle_alpha   90.00
_cell.angle_beta   90.00
_cell.angle_gamma   90.00
#
_symmetry.space_group_name_H-M   'P 1'
#
loop_
_entity.id
_entity.type
_entity.pdbx_description
1 polymer ?
#
loop_
_entity_poly.entity_id
_entity_poly.type
_entity_poly.pdbx_seq_one_letter_code
_entity_poly.pdbx_strand_id
1 'polypeptide(L)'
;MIYNFDESIDRKNTGCVKFDGLKERFGVEDLIPMWVADMDFPVAEPIIEAIKHRAKHPILGYTKFEDSYYEAIVYWMKDKHNWNIKKEWICFTPGVVPALNYAVQAFSSQGDE
;
A
#
# COMPACT_ATOMS: atom_id res chain seq x y z
N MET A 1 4.69 20.42 9.47
CA MET A 1 3.40 20.47 8.75
C MET A 1 2.33 19.99 9.70
N ILE A 2 1.18 20.67 9.74
CA ILE A 2 0.04 20.27 10.58
C ILE A 2 -0.93 19.52 9.66
N TYR A 3 -1.25 18.28 10.01
CA TYR A 3 -2.26 17.47 9.33
C TYR A 3 -3.57 17.56 10.13
N ASN A 4 -4.70 17.70 9.43
CA ASN A 4 -6.02 17.69 10.06
C ASN A 4 -6.60 16.26 10.00
N PHE A 5 -6.45 15.50 11.08
CA PHE A 5 -7.04 14.16 11.19
C PHE A 5 -8.50 14.19 11.69
N ASP A 6 -9.02 15.35 12.08
CA ASP A 6 -10.43 15.51 12.49
C ASP A 6 -11.35 15.78 11.29
N GLU A 7 -10.79 15.98 10.10
CA GLU A 7 -11.55 16.14 8.86
C GLU A 7 -12.26 14.83 8.50
N SER A 8 -13.59 14.87 8.48
CA SER A 8 -14.41 13.75 8.03
C SER A 8 -14.53 13.77 6.50
N ILE A 9 -14.03 12.73 5.84
CA ILE A 9 -14.13 12.55 4.39
C ILE A 9 -15.09 11.40 4.09
N ASP A 10 -16.13 11.67 3.30
CA ASP A 10 -17.03 10.60 2.85
C ASP A 10 -16.32 9.70 1.84
N ARG A 11 -16.33 8.40 2.10
CA ARG A 11 -15.71 7.36 1.27
C ARG A 11 -16.73 6.49 0.55
N LYS A 12 -18.04 6.71 0.74
CA LYS A 12 -19.08 5.95 0.04
C LYS A 12 -19.06 6.23 -1.44
N ASN A 13 -19.37 5.22 -2.26
CA ASN A 13 -19.38 5.29 -3.72
C ASN A 13 -18.03 5.68 -4.33
N THR A 14 -16.92 5.36 -3.64
CA THR A 14 -15.56 5.56 -4.17
C THR A 14 -14.96 4.27 -4.73
N GLY A 15 -15.70 3.15 -4.64
CA GLY A 15 -15.19 1.81 -4.95
C GLY A 15 -14.33 1.25 -3.82
N CYS A 16 -14.46 1.77 -2.59
CA CYS A 16 -13.64 1.33 -1.47
C CYS A 16 -14.24 0.08 -0.81
N VAL A 17 -13.40 -0.92 -0.52
CA VAL A 17 -13.85 -2.17 0.11
C VAL A 17 -14.50 -1.92 1.48
N LYS A 18 -13.96 -0.97 2.25
CA LYS A 18 -14.38 -0.74 3.64
C LYS A 18 -15.85 -0.32 3.78
N PHE A 19 -16.33 0.59 2.93
CA PHE A 19 -17.71 1.11 2.98
C PHE A 19 -18.60 0.42 1.93
N ASP A 20 -18.13 0.31 0.68
CA ASP A 20 -18.97 -0.17 -0.42
C ASP A 20 -19.11 -1.71 -0.41
N GLY A 21 -18.21 -2.42 0.29
CA GLY A 21 -18.26 -3.88 0.47
C GLY A 21 -19.09 -4.39 1.65
N LEU A 22 -19.79 -3.51 2.39
CA LEU A 22 -20.52 -3.88 3.61
C LEU A 22 -21.60 -4.95 3.38
N LYS A 23 -22.42 -4.80 2.34
CA LYS A 23 -23.47 -5.79 2.03
C LYS A 23 -22.92 -7.14 1.64
N GLU A 24 -21.89 -7.17 0.82
CA GLU A 24 -21.26 -8.39 0.35
C GLU A 24 -20.61 -9.15 1.51
N ARG A 25 -20.01 -8.41 2.45
CA ARG A 25 -19.29 -8.99 3.59
C ARG A 25 -20.19 -9.36 4.77
N PHE A 26 -21.18 -8.53 5.09
CA PHE A 26 -21.98 -8.61 6.32
C PHE A 26 -23.49 -8.73 6.08
N GLY A 27 -23.97 -8.68 4.83
CA GLY A 27 -25.38 -8.79 4.48
C GLY A 27 -26.22 -7.53 4.72
N VAL A 28 -25.61 -6.45 5.23
CA VAL A 28 -26.28 -5.18 5.58
C VAL A 28 -25.40 -3.99 5.17
N GLU A 29 -26.03 -2.89 4.76
CA GLU A 29 -25.34 -1.68 4.27
C GLU A 29 -25.22 -0.58 5.33
N ASP A 30 -26.10 -0.59 6.34
CA ASP A 30 -26.17 0.46 7.37
C ASP A 30 -25.33 0.10 8.60
N LEU A 31 -24.01 0.02 8.39
CA LEU A 31 -23.02 -0.24 9.45
C LEU A 31 -21.98 0.87 9.50
N ILE A 32 -21.39 1.07 10.69
CA ILE A 32 -20.15 1.83 10.84
C ILE A 32 -18.97 0.86 10.56
N PRO A 33 -18.24 1.01 9.45
CA PRO A 33 -17.22 0.04 9.07
C PRO A 33 -15.91 0.24 9.85
N MET A 34 -15.56 -0.73 10.70
CA MET A 34 -14.30 -0.74 11.48
C MET A 34 -13.53 -2.07 11.32
N TRP A 35 -13.60 -2.71 10.15
CA TRP A 35 -13.24 -4.13 9.98
C TRP A 35 -11.97 -4.37 9.16
N VAL A 36 -11.79 -3.70 8.02
CA VAL A 36 -10.63 -3.87 7.14
C VAL A 36 -9.57 -2.83 7.43
N ALA A 37 -8.31 -3.23 7.33
CA ALA A 37 -7.14 -2.42 7.70
C ALA A 37 -6.75 -1.43 6.58
N ASP A 38 -7.57 -0.40 6.39
CA ASP A 38 -7.18 0.87 5.77
C ASP A 38 -7.66 2.04 6.66
N MET A 39 -7.23 3.27 6.35
CA MET A 39 -7.54 4.45 7.16
C MET A 39 -8.61 5.32 6.50
N ASP A 40 -9.34 6.08 7.32
CA ASP A 40 -10.29 7.10 6.85
C ASP A 40 -9.65 8.50 6.81
N PHE A 41 -8.32 8.54 6.69
CA PHE A 41 -7.54 9.78 6.57
C PHE A 41 -7.05 9.98 5.14
N PRO A 42 -6.92 11.24 4.68
CA PRO A 42 -6.24 11.50 3.42
C PRO A 42 -4.77 11.06 3.52
N VAL A 43 -4.24 10.57 2.40
CA VAL A 43 -2.79 10.31 2.30
C VAL A 43 -2.03 11.64 2.33
N ALA A 44 -0.79 11.62 2.81
CA ALA A 44 0.01 12.84 2.97
C ALA A 44 0.19 13.60 1.64
N GLU A 45 0.16 14.94 1.69
CA GLU A 45 0.25 15.82 0.52
C GLU A 45 1.42 15.49 -0.44
N PRO A 46 2.65 15.18 0.04
CA PRO A 46 3.74 14.81 -0.86
C PRO A 46 3.46 13.58 -1.74
N ILE A 47 2.63 12.64 -1.26
CA ILE A 47 2.25 11.43 -2.00
C ILE A 47 1.23 11.78 -3.08
N ILE A 48 0.21 12.58 -2.75
CA ILE A 48 -0.77 13.06 -3.73
C ILE A 48 -0.10 13.86 -4.84
N GLU A 49 0.81 14.77 -4.49
CA GLU A 49 1.50 15.59 -5.48
C GLU A 49 2.42 14.76 -6.40
N ALA A 50 3.08 13.72 -5.88
CA ALA A 50 3.86 12.80 -6.70
C ALA A 50 2.96 12.04 -7.71
N ILE A 51 1.79 11.57 -7.28
CA ILE A 51 0.82 10.88 -8.16
C ILE A 51 0.30 11.84 -9.23
N LYS A 52 -0.17 13.03 -8.84
CA LYS A 52 -0.63 14.07 -9.78
C LYS A 52 0.47 14.45 -10.78
N HIS A 53 1.71 14.61 -10.31
CA HIS A 53 2.84 14.91 -11.17
C HIS A 53 3.06 13.81 -12.21
N ARG A 54 3.07 12.53 -11.80
CA ARG A 54 3.20 11.41 -12.74
C ARG A 54 2.05 11.36 -13.75
N ALA A 55 0.83 11.66 -13.32
CA ALA A 55 -0.35 11.68 -14.18
C ALA A 55 -0.35 12.80 -15.23
N LYS A 56 0.47 13.85 -15.07
CA LYS A 56 0.65 14.90 -16.10
C LYS A 56 1.31 14.36 -17.38
N HIS A 57 2.10 13.30 -17.27
CA HIS A 57 2.73 12.69 -18.44
C HIS A 57 1.72 11.79 -19.18
N PRO A 58 1.48 12.01 -20.49
CA PRO A 58 0.36 11.38 -21.21
C PRO A 58 0.54 9.89 -21.52
N ILE A 59 1.73 9.32 -21.29
CA ILE A 59 2.03 7.92 -21.56
C ILE A 59 2.22 7.15 -20.23
N LEU A 60 1.46 6.06 -20.08
CA LEU A 60 1.44 5.16 -18.91
C LEU A 60 1.84 3.72 -19.31
N GLY A 61 2.93 3.57 -20.06
CA GLY A 61 3.48 2.27 -20.46
C GLY A 61 4.28 1.58 -19.35
N TYR A 62 5.05 0.55 -19.74
CA TYR A 62 5.92 -0.19 -18.81
C TYR A 62 6.85 0.74 -18.04
N THR A 63 6.84 0.59 -16.72
CA THR A 63 7.62 1.42 -15.80
C THR A 63 8.82 0.63 -15.29
N LYS A 64 10.01 1.23 -15.34
CA LYS A 64 11.22 0.69 -14.74
C LYS A 64 11.47 1.41 -13.41
N PHE A 65 11.90 0.68 -12.39
CA PHE A 65 12.32 1.28 -11.12
C PHE A 65 13.68 1.97 -11.26
N GLU A 66 13.75 3.22 -10.82
CA GLU A 66 14.98 4.01 -10.72
C GLU A 66 15.72 3.70 -9.41
N ASP A 67 17.00 4.08 -9.31
CA ASP A 67 17.80 3.86 -8.09
C ASP A 67 17.21 4.59 -6.87
N SER A 68 16.60 5.76 -7.10
CA SER A 68 15.89 6.55 -6.10
C SER A 68 14.80 5.78 -5.35
N TYR A 69 14.14 4.82 -6.02
CA TYR A 69 13.15 3.93 -5.39
C TYR A 69 13.79 3.07 -4.30
N TYR A 70 14.93 2.45 -4.60
CA TYR A 70 15.64 1.57 -3.67
C TYR A 70 16.31 2.36 -2.56
N GLU A 71 16.89 3.51 -2.89
CA GLU A 71 17.51 4.43 -1.92
C GLU A 71 16.51 4.91 -0.88
N ALA A 72 15.28 5.23 -1.29
CA ALA A 72 14.21 5.63 -0.37
C ALA A 72 13.88 4.52 0.65
N ILE A 73 13.81 3.26 0.20
CA ILE A 73 13.55 2.11 1.08
C ILE A 73 14.74 1.91 2.04
N VAL A 74 15.97 1.88 1.53
CA VAL A 74 17.18 1.70 2.34
C VAL A 74 17.30 2.80 3.40
N TYR A 75 17.05 4.06 3.01
CA TYR A 75 17.03 5.20 3.91
C TYR A 75 15.96 5.05 4.99
N TRP A 76 14.72 4.69 4.62
CA TRP A 76 13.62 4.51 5.57
C TRP A 76 13.93 3.43 6.61
N MET A 77 14.46 2.28 6.18
CA MET A 77 14.82 1.19 7.09
C MET A 77 15.94 1.59 8.06
N LYS A 78 16.91 2.37 7.60
CA LYS A 78 17.98 2.90 8.46
C LYS A 78 17.44 3.95 9.43
N ASP A 79 16.65 4.91 8.98
CA ASP A 79 16.14 6.02 9.79
C ASP A 79 15.14 5.53 10.86
N LYS A 80 14.18 4.68 10.47
CA LYS A 80 13.11 4.23 11.38
C LYS A 80 13.47 3.04 12.23
N HIS A 81 14.40 2.21 11.78
CA HIS A 81 14.68 0.91 12.41
C HIS A 81 16.17 0.68 12.69
N ASN A 82 17.05 1.65 12.40
CA ASN A 82 18.51 1.50 12.51
C ASN A 82 19.04 0.24 11.76
N TRP A 83 18.34 -0.17 10.70
CA TRP A 83 18.68 -1.38 9.96
C TRP A 83 19.29 -1.02 8.60
N ASN A 84 20.57 -1.38 8.43
CA ASN A 84 21.30 -1.17 7.19
C ASN A 84 21.05 -2.33 6.22
N ILE A 85 20.12 -2.16 5.28
CA ILE A 85 19.85 -3.11 4.20
C ILE A 85 20.59 -2.74 2.92
N LYS A 86 20.69 -3.70 1.99
CA LYS A 86 21.30 -3.51 0.67
C LYS A 86 20.24 -3.55 -0.43
N LYS A 87 20.47 -2.83 -1.53
CA LYS A 87 19.57 -2.80 -2.70
C LYS A 87 19.29 -4.21 -3.23
N GLU A 88 20.29 -5.08 -3.24
CA GLU A 88 20.20 -6.44 -3.79
C GLU A 88 19.29 -7.36 -2.95
N TRP A 89 18.90 -6.94 -1.74
CA TRP A 89 17.96 -7.68 -0.90
C TRP A 89 16.50 -7.36 -1.22
N ILE A 90 16.24 -6.31 -2.00
CA ILE A 90 14.89 -5.80 -2.26
C ILE A 90 14.34 -6.45 -3.53
N CYS A 91 13.25 -7.20 -3.38
CA CYS A 91 12.47 -7.74 -4.49
C CYS A 91 11.08 -7.11 -4.50
N PHE A 92 10.67 -6.55 -5.64
CA PHE A 92 9.33 -5.98 -5.78
C PHE A 92 8.28 -7.09 -5.85
N THR A 93 7.22 -6.94 -5.07
CA THR A 93 6.01 -7.76 -5.16
C THR A 93 4.79 -6.85 -5.13
N PRO A 94 3.66 -7.24 -5.72
CA PRO A 94 2.45 -6.42 -5.71
C PRO A 94 1.80 -6.31 -4.31
N GLY A 95 2.25 -7.11 -3.35
CA GLY A 95 1.79 -7.07 -1.97
C GLY A 95 2.42 -8.18 -1.12
N VAL A 96 2.26 -8.07 0.21
CA VAL A 96 2.86 -9.00 1.17
C VAL A 96 2.28 -10.41 1.05
N VAL A 97 0.95 -10.56 0.85
CA VAL A 97 0.32 -11.89 0.73
C VAL A 97 0.84 -12.66 -0.51
N PRO A 98 0.91 -12.07 -1.71
CA PRO A 98 1.63 -12.68 -2.83
C PRO A 98 3.08 -13.03 -2.51
N ALA A 99 3.83 -12.15 -1.83
CA ALA A 99 5.22 -12.42 -1.45
C ALA A 99 5.35 -13.66 -0.54
N LEU A 100 4.46 -13.79 0.44
CA LEU A 100 4.41 -14.96 1.33
C LEU A 100 4.07 -16.23 0.54
N ASN A 101 3.11 -16.15 -0.38
CA ASN A 101 2.76 -17.28 -1.24
C ASN A 101 3.94 -17.73 -2.12
N TYR A 102 4.71 -16.79 -2.69
CA TYR A 102 5.92 -17.11 -3.43
C TYR A 102 7.02 -17.69 -2.54
N ALA A 103 7.19 -17.17 -1.33
CA ALA A 103 8.16 -17.68 -0.38
C ALA A 103 7.87 -19.14 0.00
N VAL A 104 6.62 -19.49 0.30
CA VAL A 104 6.22 -20.88 0.57
C VAL A 104 6.53 -21.76 -0.63
N GLN A 105 6.11 -21.38 -1.85
CA GLN A 105 6.39 -22.18 -3.04
C GLN A 105 7.89 -22.33 -3.36
N ALA A 106 8.70 -21.32 -3.06
CA ALA A 106 10.12 -21.31 -3.35
C ALA A 106 10.96 -22.06 -2.29
N PHE A 107 10.50 -22.08 -1.04
CA PHE A 107 11.29 -22.53 0.10
C PHE A 107 10.68 -23.70 0.88
N SER A 108 9.53 -24.23 0.46
CA SER A 108 8.96 -25.45 1.02
C SER A 108 8.52 -26.42 -0.08
N SER A 109 8.30 -27.66 0.33
CA SER A 109 7.71 -28.73 -0.45
C SER A 109 6.32 -29.09 0.06
N GLN A 110 5.57 -29.83 -0.75
CA GLN A 110 4.29 -30.36 -0.31
C GLN A 110 4.50 -31.29 0.89
N GLY A 111 3.85 -30.97 2.02
CA GLY A 111 3.90 -31.76 3.25
C GLY A 111 4.90 -31.26 4.30
N ASP A 112 5.64 -30.18 4.03
CA ASP A 112 6.46 -29.52 5.05
C ASP A 112 5.59 -28.81 6.11
N GLU A 113 6.06 -28.79 7.37
CA GLU A 113 5.43 -28.13 8.53
C GLU A 113 6.05 -26.77 8.86
#